data_AF-A0A3D2KCG4-F1
#
_entry.id   AF-A0A3D2KCG4-F1
#
_cell.length_a   1.000
_cell.length_b   1.000
_cell.length_c   1.000
_cell.angle_alpha   90.00
_cell.angle_beta   90.00
_cell.angle_gamma   90.00
#
_symmetry.space_group_name_H-M   'P 1'
#
loop_
_entity.id
_entity.type
_entity.pdbx_description
1 polymer ?
#
loop_
_entity_poly.entity_id
_entity_poly.type
_entity_poly.pdbx_seq_one_letter_code
_entity_poly.pdbx_strand_id
1 'polypeptide(L)'
;MKTIVGGVTAAKGFTAGGVHCGIRKSRKKRDLGLIYSAVPAQAAAVYTTNLVKGAPLLVTKEHLSNGKAQACIINSGNANTCNANGVEIAEQTSALLASALGIEKEDVVVASTGVIGQPMSIEPFEKGIPALVKDLSSDGSARAAEAIMTTDTVKKEIAVSFELGGQTVTIGGIAKGSG
;
A
#
# COMPACT_ATOMS: atom_id res chain seq x y z
N MET A 1 8.37 0.59 -26.06
CA MET A 1 7.95 1.02 -24.71
C MET A 1 8.06 2.54 -24.64
N LYS A 2 7.02 3.21 -24.16
CA LYS A 2 6.91 4.68 -24.10
C LYS A 2 6.61 5.10 -22.66
N THR A 3 7.35 6.05 -22.12
CA THR A 3 7.02 6.69 -20.84
C THR A 3 5.77 7.55 -21.01
N ILE A 4 4.84 7.43 -20.07
CA ILE A 4 3.61 8.21 -20.00
C ILE A 4 3.50 8.87 -18.63
N VAL A 5 2.62 9.87 -18.51
CA VAL A 5 2.33 10.51 -17.22
C VAL A 5 1.52 9.56 -16.35
N GLY A 6 1.90 9.43 -15.08
CA GLY A 6 1.13 8.71 -14.06
C GLY A 6 1.98 7.83 -13.16
N GLY A 7 1.30 7.02 -12.36
CA GLY A 7 1.88 5.99 -11.49
C GLY A 7 0.93 4.79 -11.44
N VAL A 8 0.64 4.30 -10.24
CA VAL A 8 -0.15 3.06 -10.04
C VAL A 8 -1.56 3.07 -10.65
N THR A 9 -2.16 4.24 -10.86
CA THR A 9 -3.49 4.37 -11.48
C THR A 9 -3.46 4.55 -13.01
N ALA A 10 -2.27 4.55 -13.63
CA ALA A 10 -2.15 4.62 -15.09
C ALA A 10 -2.65 3.33 -15.77
N ALA A 11 -2.55 2.19 -15.08
CA ALA A 11 -3.09 0.93 -15.55
C ALA A 11 -4.62 0.89 -15.36
N LYS A 12 -5.34 0.40 -16.37
CA LYS A 12 -6.80 0.27 -16.32
C LYS A 12 -7.23 -0.63 -15.16
N GLY A 13 -8.31 -0.25 -14.48
CA GLY A 13 -8.88 -1.02 -13.37
C GLY A 13 -8.24 -0.76 -12.01
N PHE A 14 -7.25 0.14 -11.91
CA PHE A 14 -6.65 0.53 -10.63
C PHE A 14 -7.09 1.92 -10.19
N THR A 15 -7.49 2.02 -8.92
CA THR A 15 -7.66 3.28 -8.21
C THR A 15 -6.68 3.33 -7.04
N ALA A 16 -6.38 4.53 -6.56
CA ALA A 16 -5.53 4.71 -5.40
C ALA A 16 -6.02 5.88 -4.55
N GLY A 17 -5.51 5.97 -3.33
CA GLY A 17 -5.86 7.03 -2.39
C GLY A 17 -4.78 7.19 -1.33
N GLY A 18 -4.82 8.29 -0.61
CA GLY A 18 -3.92 8.53 0.50
C GLY A 18 -4.46 9.57 1.46
N VAL A 19 -4.41 9.24 2.75
CA VAL A 19 -4.91 10.09 3.83
C VAL A 19 -3.89 10.25 4.94
N HIS A 20 -4.13 11.23 5.79
CA HIS A 20 -3.48 11.32 7.08
C HIS A 20 -4.43 10.75 8.14
N CYS A 21 -4.06 9.64 8.76
CA CYS A 21 -4.84 8.91 9.77
C CYS A 21 -4.28 9.03 11.20
N GLY A 22 -3.11 9.65 11.36
CA GLY A 22 -2.53 9.95 12.69
C GLY A 22 -1.48 8.94 13.17
N ILE A 23 -0.97 8.08 12.29
CA ILE A 23 0.21 7.25 12.58
C ILE A 23 1.44 8.16 12.77
N ARG A 24 1.50 9.25 12.00
CA ARG A 24 2.48 10.32 12.21
C ARG A 24 1.89 11.39 13.11
N LYS A 25 2.73 11.93 14.00
CA LYS A 25 2.39 13.15 14.76
C LYS A 25 2.26 14.38 13.84
N SER A 26 3.10 14.47 12.81
CA SER A 26 3.05 15.59 11.86
C SER A 26 1.95 15.38 10.82
N ARG A 27 1.07 16.37 10.67
CA ARG A 27 0.01 16.39 9.64
C ARG A 27 0.48 16.92 8.28
N LYS A 28 1.78 17.18 8.11
CA LYS A 28 2.34 17.77 6.86
C LYS A 28 2.24 16.83 5.65
N LYS A 29 2.24 15.52 5.89
CA LYS A 29 2.15 14.48 4.86
C LYS A 29 1.08 13.47 5.24
N ARG A 30 0.50 12.83 4.24
CA ARG A 30 -0.28 11.60 4.39
C ARG A 30 0.58 10.49 5.03
N ASP A 31 -0.06 9.53 5.66
CA ASP A 31 0.61 8.44 6.36
C ASP A 31 -0.07 7.06 6.19
N LEU A 32 -1.16 7.01 5.41
CA LEU A 32 -1.83 5.77 5.02
C LEU A 32 -2.26 5.85 3.55
N GLY A 33 -1.73 4.96 2.72
CA GLY A 33 -2.00 4.85 1.29
C GLY A 33 -2.72 3.56 0.95
N LEU A 34 -3.50 3.59 -0.13
CA LEU A 34 -4.22 2.45 -0.66
C LEU A 34 -4.07 2.39 -2.19
N ILE A 35 -3.84 1.19 -2.70
CA ILE A 35 -3.97 0.83 -4.11
C ILE A 35 -5.03 -0.25 -4.19
N TYR A 36 -6.03 -0.08 -5.06
CA TYR A 36 -7.15 -1.00 -5.20
C TYR A 36 -7.35 -1.39 -6.65
N SER A 37 -7.55 -2.68 -6.90
CA SER A 37 -7.94 -3.20 -8.20
C SER A 37 -9.44 -3.46 -8.23
N ALA A 38 -10.11 -3.07 -9.31
CA ALA A 38 -11.54 -3.28 -9.49
C ALA A 38 -11.93 -4.78 -9.56
N VAL A 39 -10.96 -5.66 -9.78
CA VAL A 39 -11.10 -7.12 -9.81
C VAL A 39 -9.91 -7.77 -9.10
N PRO A 40 -10.02 -9.01 -8.60
CA PRO A 40 -8.86 -9.74 -8.09
C PRO A 40 -7.74 -9.81 -9.15
N ALA A 41 -6.56 -9.33 -8.78
CA ALA A 41 -5.39 -9.26 -9.66
C ALA A 41 -4.43 -10.41 -9.38
N GLN A 42 -3.73 -10.88 -10.42
CA GLN A 42 -2.56 -11.73 -10.25
C GLN A 42 -1.47 -10.90 -9.57
N ALA A 43 -0.93 -11.44 -8.48
CA ALA A 43 -0.02 -10.72 -7.60
C ALA A 43 1.23 -11.54 -7.32
N ALA A 44 2.37 -10.84 -7.29
CA ALA A 44 3.65 -11.38 -6.93
C ALA A 44 4.40 -10.35 -6.08
N ALA A 45 5.20 -10.84 -5.13
CA ALA A 45 5.99 -9.99 -4.26
C ALA A 45 7.37 -10.60 -4.00
N VAL A 46 8.35 -9.72 -3.80
CA VAL A 46 9.66 -10.06 -3.28
C VAL A 46 9.87 -9.32 -1.97
N TYR A 47 10.66 -9.90 -1.06
CA TYR A 47 10.83 -9.41 0.29
C TYR A 47 12.31 -9.27 0.63
N THR A 48 12.61 -8.46 1.65
CA THR A 48 13.96 -8.37 2.19
C THR A 48 14.50 -9.73 2.63
N THR A 49 15.77 -9.99 2.36
CA THR A 49 16.49 -11.19 2.83
C THR A 49 16.99 -11.07 4.27
N ASN A 50 16.78 -9.91 4.91
CA ASN A 50 17.19 -9.67 6.30
C ASN A 50 16.54 -10.72 7.25
N LEU A 51 17.30 -11.14 8.26
CA LEU A 51 16.81 -12.03 9.32
C LEU A 51 15.70 -11.36 10.14
N VAL A 52 15.86 -10.07 10.44
CA VAL A 52 14.84 -9.25 11.11
C VAL A 52 13.85 -8.74 10.08
N LYS A 53 12.63 -9.26 10.12
CA LYS A 53 11.54 -8.93 9.19
C LYS A 53 10.43 -8.16 9.91
N GLY A 54 9.87 -7.16 9.22
CA GLY A 54 8.66 -6.51 9.70
C GLY A 54 7.47 -7.46 9.68
N ALA A 55 6.58 -7.35 10.68
CA ALA A 55 5.40 -8.20 10.79
C ALA A 55 4.48 -8.17 9.55
N PRO A 56 4.28 -7.03 8.83
CA PRO A 56 3.44 -6.99 7.63
C PRO A 56 3.92 -7.92 6.51
N LEU A 57 5.23 -8.21 6.45
CA LEU A 57 5.78 -9.10 5.43
C LEU A 57 5.31 -10.55 5.62
N LEU A 58 5.05 -10.96 6.87
CA LEU A 58 4.57 -12.30 7.18
C LEU A 58 3.11 -12.46 6.71
N VAL A 59 2.25 -11.50 7.07
CA VAL A 59 0.84 -11.45 6.66
C VAL A 59 0.71 -11.37 5.13
N THR A 60 1.41 -10.44 4.49
CA THR A 60 1.38 -10.31 3.02
C THR A 60 1.86 -11.58 2.32
N LYS A 61 2.83 -12.30 2.88
CA LYS A 61 3.32 -13.55 2.29
C LYS A 61 2.29 -14.67 2.40
N GLU A 62 1.54 -14.74 3.50
CA GLU A 62 0.46 -15.68 3.69
C GLU A 62 -0.73 -15.38 2.76
N HIS A 63 -1.15 -14.12 2.72
CA HIS A 63 -2.24 -13.64 1.86
C HIS A 63 -1.95 -13.89 0.37
N LEU A 64 -0.69 -13.71 -0.06
CA LEU A 64 -0.26 -13.98 -1.44
C LEU A 64 0.02 -15.47 -1.74
N SER A 65 -0.26 -16.41 -0.83
CA SER A 65 0.00 -17.84 -1.04
C SER A 65 -0.76 -18.44 -2.24
N ASN A 66 -1.89 -17.84 -2.62
CA ASN A 66 -2.69 -18.20 -3.80
C ASN A 66 -2.32 -17.41 -5.07
N GLY A 67 -1.33 -16.50 -5.00
CA GLY A 67 -0.89 -15.65 -6.10
C GLY A 67 -1.85 -14.52 -6.50
N LYS A 68 -2.78 -14.12 -5.63
CA LYS A 68 -3.77 -13.09 -5.93
C LYS A 68 -3.84 -12.03 -4.83
N ALA A 69 -4.22 -10.82 -5.21
CA ALA A 69 -4.61 -9.74 -4.30
C ALA A 69 -5.53 -8.76 -5.03
N GLN A 70 -6.30 -7.99 -4.26
CA GLN A 70 -7.18 -6.94 -4.79
C GLN A 70 -6.87 -5.57 -4.19
N ALA A 71 -6.29 -5.51 -2.98
CA ALA A 71 -5.90 -4.26 -2.35
C ALA A 71 -4.50 -4.32 -1.75
N CYS A 72 -3.78 -3.19 -1.77
CA CYS A 72 -2.53 -3.00 -1.07
C CYS A 72 -2.63 -1.76 -0.18
N ILE A 73 -2.58 -1.94 1.14
CA ILE A 73 -2.60 -0.86 2.12
C ILE A 73 -1.22 -0.67 2.72
N ILE A 74 -0.74 0.58 2.71
CA ILE A 74 0.61 0.91 3.11
C ILE A 74 0.59 2.05 4.11
N ASN A 75 1.12 1.84 5.30
CA ASN A 75 1.31 2.91 6.26
C ASN A 75 2.77 3.39 6.31
N SER A 76 2.94 4.64 6.71
CA SER A 76 4.26 5.22 6.93
C SER A 76 4.37 5.95 8.26
N GLY A 77 5.58 6.03 8.82
CA GLY A 77 5.86 6.62 10.12
C GLY A 77 6.16 5.57 11.21
N ASN A 78 5.61 4.37 11.10
CA ASN A 78 5.92 3.23 11.95
C ASN A 78 6.10 1.98 11.08
N ALA A 79 7.22 1.27 11.26
CA ALA A 79 7.58 0.10 10.44
C ALA A 79 6.86 -1.20 10.84
N ASN A 80 6.13 -1.22 11.96
CA ASN A 80 5.54 -2.43 12.54
C ASN A 80 6.54 -3.60 12.58
N THR A 81 7.77 -3.30 13.01
CA THR A 81 8.90 -4.23 13.04
C THR A 81 9.42 -4.29 14.46
N CYS A 82 9.72 -5.49 14.96
CA CYS A 82 10.08 -5.72 16.37
C CYS A 82 9.00 -5.24 17.36
N ASN A 83 7.73 -5.45 17.02
CA ASN A 83 6.59 -5.09 17.87
C ASN A 83 5.90 -6.37 18.40
N ALA A 84 5.47 -6.38 19.66
CA ALA A 84 4.95 -7.57 20.34
C ALA A 84 3.69 -8.13 19.68
N ASN A 85 2.81 -7.26 19.20
CA ASN A 85 1.54 -7.58 18.55
C ASN A 85 1.53 -7.21 17.05
N GLY A 86 2.71 -7.18 16.41
CA GLY A 86 2.81 -6.63 15.05
C GLY A 86 2.02 -7.41 13.99
N VAL A 87 1.99 -8.74 14.07
CA VAL A 87 1.23 -9.60 13.13
C VAL A 87 -0.27 -9.40 13.33
N GLU A 88 -0.72 -9.37 14.59
CA GLU A 88 -2.13 -9.13 14.94
C GLU A 88 -2.64 -7.80 14.37
N ILE A 89 -1.87 -6.72 14.53
CA ILE A 89 -2.25 -5.41 13.97
C ILE A 89 -2.31 -5.45 12.43
N ALA A 90 -1.38 -6.16 11.80
CA ALA A 90 -1.36 -6.29 10.34
C ALA A 90 -2.60 -7.07 9.83
N GLU A 91 -2.96 -8.18 10.49
CA GLU A 91 -4.20 -8.94 10.22
C GLU A 91 -5.46 -8.09 10.44
N GLN A 92 -5.53 -7.38 11.57
CA GLN A 92 -6.64 -6.47 11.88
C GLN A 92 -6.77 -5.37 10.83
N THR A 93 -5.64 -4.80 10.37
CA THR A 93 -5.64 -3.79 9.31
C THR A 93 -6.19 -4.36 8.00
N SER A 94 -5.78 -5.57 7.62
CA SER A 94 -6.33 -6.26 6.45
C SER A 94 -7.83 -6.49 6.58
N ALA A 95 -8.29 -7.00 7.73
CA ALA A 95 -9.71 -7.27 7.97
C ALA A 95 -10.58 -6.00 7.95
N LEU A 96 -10.11 -4.90 8.57
CA LEU A 96 -10.80 -3.61 8.56
C LEU A 96 -10.95 -3.07 7.13
N LEU A 97 -9.87 -3.11 6.34
CA LEU A 97 -9.94 -2.65 4.96
C LEU A 97 -10.83 -3.54 4.09
N ALA A 98 -10.71 -4.86 4.25
CA ALA A 98 -11.50 -5.83 3.50
C ALA A 98 -13.00 -5.62 3.75
N SER A 99 -13.40 -5.46 5.02
CA SER A 99 -14.77 -5.14 5.39
C SER A 99 -15.24 -3.81 4.79
N ALA A 100 -14.39 -2.79 4.72
CA ALA A 100 -14.74 -1.50 4.15
C ALA A 100 -14.86 -1.51 2.62
N LEU A 101 -14.17 -2.43 1.94
CA LEU A 101 -14.21 -2.61 0.49
C LEU A 101 -15.20 -3.68 0.02
N GLY A 102 -15.67 -4.55 0.93
CA GLY A 102 -16.52 -5.70 0.57
C GLY A 102 -15.75 -6.79 -0.17
N ILE A 103 -14.50 -7.06 0.23
CA ILE A 103 -13.63 -8.11 -0.33
C ILE A 103 -13.17 -9.07 0.77
N GLU A 104 -12.54 -10.18 0.40
CA GLU A 104 -11.93 -11.11 1.35
C GLU A 104 -10.67 -10.51 1.99
N LYS A 105 -10.41 -10.82 3.27
CA LYS A 105 -9.24 -10.27 3.97
C LYS A 105 -7.92 -10.76 3.37
N GLU A 106 -7.91 -11.97 2.85
CA GLU A 106 -6.77 -12.61 2.20
C GLU A 106 -6.42 -11.93 0.87
N ASP A 107 -7.34 -11.16 0.27
CA ASP A 107 -7.07 -10.35 -0.93
C ASP A 107 -6.45 -8.97 -0.59
N VAL A 108 -6.21 -8.67 0.69
CA VAL A 108 -5.54 -7.44 1.13
C VAL A 108 -4.09 -7.71 1.49
N VAL A 109 -3.14 -7.09 0.79
CA VAL A 109 -1.74 -7.09 1.20
C VAL A 109 -1.37 -5.82 1.97
N VAL A 110 -0.51 -5.96 2.96
CA VAL A 110 -0.13 -4.93 3.93
C VAL A 110 1.37 -4.63 3.88
N ALA A 111 1.72 -3.35 3.98
CA ALA A 111 3.10 -2.90 4.12
C ALA A 111 3.24 -1.75 5.11
N SER A 112 4.37 -1.69 5.80
CA SER A 112 4.68 -0.64 6.78
C SER A 112 6.09 -0.13 6.60
N THR A 113 6.31 1.17 6.86
CA THR A 113 7.65 1.77 6.82
C THR A 113 7.79 2.89 7.84
N GLY A 114 8.93 2.99 8.50
CA GLY A 114 9.16 4.04 9.50
C GLY A 114 10.08 3.58 10.62
N VAL A 115 9.80 4.04 11.83
CA VAL A 115 10.60 3.69 13.03
C VAL A 115 10.39 2.22 13.40
N ILE A 116 11.48 1.51 13.70
CA ILE A 116 11.49 0.11 14.19
C ILE A 116 11.37 0.10 15.72
N GLY A 117 10.65 -0.88 16.27
CA GLY A 117 10.49 -1.08 17.72
C GLY A 117 9.52 -0.10 18.40
N GLN A 118 8.94 0.84 17.66
CA GLN A 118 7.89 1.70 18.19
C GLN A 118 6.57 0.92 18.24
N PRO A 119 5.87 0.91 19.39
CA PRO A 119 4.55 0.29 19.49
C PRO A 119 3.60 0.86 18.42
N MET A 120 2.85 -0.03 17.79
CA MET A 120 1.77 0.31 16.88
C MET A 120 0.44 0.07 17.58
N SER A 121 -0.55 0.91 17.25
CA SER A 121 -1.95 0.74 17.67
C SER A 121 -2.80 0.60 16.41
N ILE A 122 -3.91 -0.15 16.51
CA ILE A 122 -4.88 -0.31 15.42
C ILE A 122 -5.76 0.94 15.24
N GLU A 123 -5.91 1.76 16.29
CA GLU A 123 -6.84 2.90 16.34
C GLU A 123 -6.69 3.90 15.16
N PRO A 124 -5.49 4.28 14.68
CA PRO A 124 -5.35 5.14 13.51
C PRO A 124 -5.94 4.52 12.24
N PHE A 125 -5.83 3.20 12.07
CA PHE A 125 -6.37 2.48 10.92
C PHE A 125 -7.89 2.45 10.97
N GLU A 126 -8.48 2.13 12.12
CA GLU A 126 -9.94 2.14 12.33
C GLU A 126 -10.55 3.49 11.96
N LYS A 127 -9.91 4.59 12.37
CA LYS A 127 -10.36 5.96 12.08
C LYS A 127 -10.07 6.38 10.64
N GLY A 128 -8.97 5.91 10.06
CA GLY A 128 -8.46 6.35 8.76
C GLY A 128 -9.07 5.63 7.56
N ILE A 129 -9.33 4.33 7.67
CA ILE A 129 -9.78 3.47 6.55
C ILE A 129 -11.08 3.98 5.90
N PRO A 130 -12.13 4.40 6.63
CA PRO A 130 -13.34 4.91 5.98
C PRO A 130 -13.07 6.13 5.08
N ALA A 131 -12.22 7.05 5.53
CA ALA A 131 -11.82 8.20 4.73
C ALA A 131 -10.90 7.82 3.55
N LEU A 132 -10.04 6.83 3.74
CA LEU A 132 -9.14 6.31 2.70
C LEU A 132 -9.90 5.64 1.56
N VAL A 133 -10.90 4.80 1.87
CA VAL A 133 -11.76 4.16 0.87
C VAL A 133 -12.54 5.22 0.08
N LYS A 134 -13.04 6.26 0.75
CA LYS A 134 -13.71 7.39 0.08
C LYS A 134 -12.77 8.21 -0.81
N ASP A 135 -11.45 8.23 -0.54
CA ASP A 135 -10.46 8.97 -1.34
C ASP A 135 -10.00 8.22 -2.61
N LEU A 136 -10.41 6.95 -2.78
CA LEU A 136 -10.07 6.15 -3.95
C LEU A 136 -10.52 6.81 -5.24
N SER A 137 -9.57 7.00 -6.16
CA SER A 137 -9.79 7.69 -7.43
C SER A 137 -8.77 7.23 -8.47
N SER A 138 -9.13 7.37 -9.75
CA SER A 138 -8.20 7.22 -10.88
C SER A 138 -7.04 8.23 -10.85
N ASP A 139 -7.19 9.34 -10.13
CA ASP A 139 -6.14 10.37 -10.00
C ASP A 139 -5.41 10.29 -8.64
N GLY A 140 -5.60 9.19 -7.90
CA GLY A 140 -5.10 9.06 -6.54
C GLY A 140 -3.65 8.59 -6.40
N SER A 141 -2.97 8.24 -7.49
CA SER A 141 -1.57 7.75 -7.47
C SER A 141 -0.65 8.69 -6.68
N ALA A 142 -0.76 10.00 -6.93
CA ALA A 142 0.10 11.00 -6.29
C ALA A 142 -0.14 11.10 -4.77
N ARG A 143 -1.36 10.80 -4.30
CA ARG A 143 -1.71 10.79 -2.86
C ARG A 143 -1.20 9.53 -2.17
N ALA A 144 -1.33 8.37 -2.83
CA ALA A 144 -0.74 7.12 -2.36
C ALA A 144 0.80 7.21 -2.30
N ALA A 145 1.42 7.78 -3.33
CA ALA A 145 2.87 8.02 -3.37
C ALA A 145 3.35 8.91 -2.21
N GLU A 146 2.62 9.97 -1.87
CA GLU A 146 2.96 10.80 -0.70
C GLU A 146 2.79 10.02 0.62
N ALA A 147 1.72 9.23 0.73
CA ALA A 147 1.38 8.52 1.96
C ALA A 147 2.43 7.50 2.39
N ILE A 148 3.19 6.93 1.45
CA ILE A 148 4.24 5.96 1.74
C ILE A 148 5.61 6.61 2.06
N MET A 149 5.79 7.90 1.78
CA MET A 149 7.06 8.61 1.97
C MET A 149 7.45 8.74 3.44
N THR A 150 8.70 8.48 3.79
CA THR A 150 9.28 8.75 5.13
C THR A 150 10.08 10.05 5.14
N THR A 151 11.40 9.93 5.16
CA THR A 151 12.38 11.03 5.03
C THR A 151 12.53 11.51 3.58
N ASP A 152 11.83 10.87 2.64
CA ASP A 152 11.81 11.26 1.23
C ASP A 152 11.46 12.75 1.06
N THR A 153 12.20 13.43 0.18
CA THR A 153 11.96 14.84 -0.18
C THR A 153 11.06 15.00 -1.40
N VAL A 154 10.96 13.96 -2.24
CA VAL A 154 10.16 13.93 -3.47
C VAL A 154 9.42 12.60 -3.61
N LYS A 155 8.23 12.66 -4.22
CA LYS A 155 7.47 11.47 -4.66
C LYS A 155 8.21 10.78 -5.81
N LYS A 156 8.12 9.46 -5.87
CA LYS A 156 8.72 8.66 -6.95
C LYS A 156 7.60 7.87 -7.62
N GLU A 157 7.24 8.25 -8.84
CA GLU A 157 6.20 7.61 -9.64
C GLU A 157 6.65 7.51 -11.10
N ILE A 158 6.23 6.45 -11.77
CA ILE A 158 6.49 6.23 -13.19
C ILE A 158 5.37 5.41 -13.82
N ALA A 159 5.06 5.69 -15.08
CA ALA A 159 4.19 4.85 -15.88
C ALA A 159 4.74 4.71 -17.31
N VAL A 160 4.48 3.56 -17.90
CA VAL A 160 5.00 3.17 -19.21
C VAL A 160 3.95 2.35 -19.97
N SER A 161 3.88 2.52 -21.28
CA SER A 161 3.01 1.74 -22.15
C SER A 161 3.77 1.08 -23.31
N PHE A 162 3.27 -0.06 -23.76
CA PHE A 162 3.83 -0.81 -24.89
C PHE A 162 2.78 -1.75 -25.47
N GLU A 163 3.04 -2.25 -26.68
CA GLU A 163 2.18 -3.25 -27.33
C GLU A 163 2.62 -4.67 -26.96
N LEU A 164 1.65 -5.52 -26.63
CA LEU A 164 1.85 -6.95 -26.40
C LEU A 164 0.66 -7.70 -26.98
N GLY A 165 0.92 -8.61 -27.93
CA GLY A 165 -0.16 -9.37 -28.58
C GLY A 165 -1.22 -8.49 -29.28
N GLY A 166 -0.81 -7.34 -29.82
CA GLY A 166 -1.70 -6.39 -30.48
C GLY A 166 -2.58 -5.54 -29.54
N GLN A 167 -2.29 -5.54 -28.24
CA GLN A 167 -2.98 -4.72 -27.25
C GLN A 167 -2.00 -3.78 -26.55
N THR A 168 -2.44 -2.54 -26.30
CA THR A 168 -1.72 -1.61 -25.46
C THR A 168 -1.78 -2.04 -23.99
N VAL A 169 -0.62 -2.37 -23.43
CA VAL A 169 -0.41 -2.68 -22.00
C VAL A 169 0.22 -1.47 -21.32
N THR A 170 -0.25 -1.17 -20.10
CA THR A 170 0.28 -0.10 -19.26
C THR A 170 0.80 -0.69 -17.95
N ILE A 171 2.00 -0.28 -17.55
CA ILE A 171 2.57 -0.55 -16.23
C ILE A 171 2.75 0.78 -15.50
N GLY A 172 2.30 0.83 -14.26
CA GLY A 172 2.40 2.00 -13.39
C GLY A 172 3.00 1.62 -12.03
N GLY A 173 3.79 2.51 -11.44
CA GLY A 173 4.47 2.24 -10.17
C GLY A 173 4.69 3.48 -9.33
N ILE A 174 4.72 3.28 -8.02
CA ILE A 174 5.17 4.25 -7.03
C ILE A 174 6.25 3.59 -6.16
N ALA A 175 7.17 4.39 -5.64
CA ALA A 175 8.22 3.90 -4.75
C ALA A 175 8.54 4.93 -3.65
N LYS A 176 9.18 4.46 -2.58
CA LYS A 176 9.73 5.29 -1.51
C LYS A 176 11.03 4.71 -0.99
N GLY A 177 11.79 5.50 -0.25
CA GLY A 177 13.11 5.16 0.25
C GLY A 177 14.10 6.29 -0.06
N SER A 178 14.93 6.61 0.92
CA SER A 178 15.96 7.66 0.83
C SER A 178 17.10 7.46 1.84
N GLY A 179 17.15 6.31 2.50
CA GLY A 179 18.16 5.94 3.49
C GLY A 179 18.51 4.48 3.34
#